data_AF-A0A933IGL2-F1
#
_entry.id   AF-A0A933IGL2-F1
#
_cell.length_a   1.000
_cell.length_b   1.000
_cell.length_c   1.000
_cell.angle_alpha   90.00
_cell.angle_beta   90.00
_cell.angle_gamma   90.00
#
_symmetry.space_group_name_H-M   'P 1'
#
loop_
_entity.id
_entity.type
_entity.pdbx_description
1 polymer ?
#
loop_
_entity_poly.entity_id
_entity_poly.type
_entity_poly.pdbx_seq_one_letter_code
_entity_poly.pdbx_strand_id
1 'polypeptide(L)'
;MLVMAVLLLAGTTFLTISSTENAIALNERVSAQAFLLAEAGLHKAIAQLNASSSYSEETNTSLGSRSFTTTVTTVAGCTFTSARDVVVTGSVPVARGQAQV
;
A
#
# COMPACT_ATOMS: atom_id res chain seq x y z
N MET A 1 -17.39 18.18 -43.60
CA MET A 1 -16.23 18.38 -42.71
C MET A 1 -16.63 18.48 -41.24
N LEU A 2 -17.68 19.25 -40.91
CA LEU A 2 -18.17 19.41 -39.52
C LEU A 2 -18.51 18.09 -38.81
N VAL A 3 -19.18 17.15 -39.50
CA VAL A 3 -19.54 15.82 -38.94
C VAL A 3 -18.31 14.99 -38.56
N MET A 4 -17.24 15.04 -39.35
CA MET A 4 -16.00 14.32 -39.05
C MET A 4 -15.27 14.91 -37.84
N ALA A 5 -15.27 16.25 -37.73
CA ALA A 5 -14.69 16.93 -36.57
C ALA A 5 -15.44 16.55 -35.28
N VAL A 6 -16.78 16.46 -35.32
CA VAL A 6 -17.60 16.06 -34.17
C VAL A 6 -17.36 14.60 -33.78
N LEU A 7 -17.22 13.68 -34.74
CA LEU A 7 -16.93 12.27 -34.47
C LEU A 7 -15.53 12.07 -33.85
N LEU A 8 -14.52 12.81 -34.33
CA LEU A 8 -13.19 12.80 -33.74
C LEU A 8 -13.19 13.38 -32.32
N LEU A 9 -13.95 14.45 -32.09
CA LEU A 9 -14.10 15.01 -30.74
C LEU A 9 -14.77 14.01 -29.79
N ALA A 10 -15.84 13.35 -30.22
CA ALA A 10 -16.53 12.34 -29.42
C ALA A 10 -15.68 11.09 -29.16
N GLY A 11 -14.86 10.68 -30.13
CA GLY A 11 -13.93 9.55 -29.97
C GLY A 11 -12.81 9.85 -28.98
N THR A 12 -12.23 11.06 -29.06
CA THR A 12 -11.15 11.47 -28.15
C THR A 12 -11.64 11.67 -26.71
N THR A 13 -12.85 12.19 -26.49
CA THR A 13 -13.43 12.29 -25.15
C THR A 13 -13.69 10.91 -24.55
N PHE A 14 -14.21 9.96 -25.32
CA PHE A 14 -14.43 8.59 -24.85
C PHE A 14 -13.12 7.88 -24.45
N LEU A 15 -12.08 8.00 -25.28
CA LEU A 15 -10.76 7.45 -24.96
C LEU A 15 -10.15 8.10 -23.70
N THR A 16 -10.34 9.41 -23.55
CA THR A 16 -9.85 10.15 -22.38
C THR A 16 -10.54 9.66 -21.10
N ILE A 17 -11.87 9.53 -21.11
CA ILE A 17 -12.65 9.00 -19.98
C ILE A 17 -12.21 7.58 -19.65
N SER A 18 -12.13 6.69 -20.64
CA SER A 18 -11.71 5.30 -20.45
C SER A 18 -10.31 5.19 -19.86
N SER A 19 -9.37 6.05 -20.30
CA SER A 19 -8.02 6.08 -19.74
C SER A 19 -7.99 6.54 -18.27
N THR A 20 -8.89 7.47 -17.92
CA THR A 20 -8.99 8.02 -16.57
C THR A 20 -9.60 7.00 -15.61
N GLU A 21 -10.67 6.31 -16.02
CA GLU A 21 -11.30 5.24 -15.24
C GLU A 21 -10.32 4.09 -14.97
N ASN A 22 -9.56 3.68 -15.98
CA ASN A 22 -8.54 2.65 -15.81
C ASN A 22 -7.45 3.07 -14.82
N ALA A 23 -7.01 4.33 -14.86
CA ALA A 23 -6.03 4.85 -13.90
C ALA A 23 -6.59 4.86 -12.47
N ILE A 24 -7.86 5.22 -12.28
CA ILE A 24 -8.53 5.20 -10.97
C ILE A 24 -8.64 3.77 -10.45
N ALA A 25 -9.13 2.84 -11.27
CA ALA A 25 -9.28 1.44 -10.88
C ALA A 25 -7.94 0.79 -10.50
N LEU A 26 -6.86 1.12 -11.21
CA LEU A 26 -5.51 0.66 -10.87
C LEU A 26 -5.04 1.24 -9.54
N ASN A 27 -5.28 2.53 -9.28
CA ASN A 27 -4.91 3.16 -8.01
C ASN A 27 -5.67 2.56 -6.83
N GLU A 28 -6.98 2.33 -6.96
CA GLU A 28 -7.78 1.65 -5.93
C GLU A 28 -7.27 0.24 -5.66
N ARG A 29 -7.02 -0.53 -6.72
CA ARG A 29 -6.47 -1.89 -6.61
C ARG A 29 -5.12 -1.90 -5.89
N VAL A 30 -4.25 -0.95 -6.20
CA VAL A 30 -2.92 -0.89 -5.60
C VAL A 30 -2.98 -0.40 -4.15
N SER A 31 -3.88 0.52 -3.83
CA SER A 31 -4.16 0.92 -2.44
C SER A 31 -4.63 -0.29 -1.60
N ALA A 32 -5.61 -1.06 -2.08
CA ALA A 32 -6.06 -2.27 -1.40
C ALA A 32 -4.93 -3.30 -1.22
N GLN A 33 -4.02 -3.41 -2.19
CA GLN A 33 -2.84 -4.27 -2.07
C GLN A 33 -1.83 -3.77 -1.03
N ALA A 34 -1.65 -2.46 -0.89
CA ALA A 34 -0.79 -1.88 0.14
C ALA A 34 -1.36 -2.16 1.55
N PHE A 35 -2.68 -2.04 1.72
CA PHE A 35 -3.36 -2.43 2.96
C PHE A 35 -3.17 -3.91 3.29
N LEU A 36 -3.44 -4.81 2.35
CA LEU A 36 -3.26 -6.25 2.55
C LEU A 36 -1.81 -6.62 2.86
N LEU A 37 -0.85 -5.91 2.26
CA LEU A 37 0.57 -6.11 2.54
C LEU A 37 0.94 -5.61 3.94
N ALA A 38 0.43 -4.46 4.37
CA ALA A 38 0.62 -3.94 5.71
C ALA A 38 0.01 -4.89 6.77
N GLU A 39 -1.18 -5.42 6.50
CA GLU A 39 -1.84 -6.41 7.35
C GLU A 39 -1.03 -7.72 7.45
N ALA A 40 -0.52 -8.22 6.31
CA ALA A 40 0.36 -9.39 6.31
C ALA A 40 1.67 -9.14 7.10
N GLY A 41 2.26 -7.95 6.97
CA GLY A 41 3.42 -7.54 7.75
C GLY A 41 3.12 -7.42 9.25
N LEU A 42 1.92 -6.97 9.61
CA LEU A 42 1.45 -6.90 10.99
C LEU A 42 1.26 -8.29 11.59
N HIS A 43 0.62 -9.21 10.87
CA HIS A 43 0.52 -10.61 11.31
C HIS A 43 1.89 -11.27 11.49
N LYS A 44 2.83 -11.00 10.57
CA LYS A 44 4.22 -11.47 10.70
C LYS A 44 4.89 -10.89 11.94
N ALA A 45 4.77 -9.58 12.17
CA ALA A 45 5.36 -8.90 13.32
C ALA A 45 4.83 -9.47 14.65
N ILE A 46 3.52 -9.71 14.74
CA ILE A 46 2.90 -10.35 15.91
C ILE A 46 3.44 -11.78 16.11
N ALA A 47 3.53 -12.57 15.03
CA ALA A 47 4.08 -13.92 15.10
C ALA A 47 5.54 -13.91 15.58
N GLN A 48 6.35 -12.96 15.10
CA GLN A 48 7.74 -12.79 15.52
C GLN A 48 7.85 -12.36 16.97
N LEU A 49 7.03 -11.41 17.43
CA LEU A 49 7.00 -10.97 18.83
C LEU A 49 6.56 -12.10 19.78
N ASN A 50 5.63 -12.96 19.34
CA ASN A 50 5.21 -14.14 20.09
C ASN A 50 6.33 -15.19 20.16
N ALA A 51 7.13 -15.34 19.10
CA ALA A 51 8.25 -16.28 19.06
C ALA A 51 9.48 -15.75 19.81
N SER A 52 9.75 -14.44 19.73
CA SER A 52 10.87 -13.77 20.37
C SER A 52 10.52 -12.35 20.79
N SER A 53 10.65 -12.06 22.09
CA SER A 53 10.44 -10.71 22.65
C SER A 53 11.51 -9.69 22.27
N SER A 54 12.58 -10.12 21.58
CA SER A 54 13.68 -9.26 21.10
C SER A 54 13.45 -8.70 19.69
N TYR A 55 12.36 -9.05 19.01
CA TYR A 55 12.03 -8.49 17.71
C TYR A 55 11.76 -6.98 17.84
N SER A 56 12.57 -6.16 17.17
CA SER A 56 12.46 -4.70 17.24
C SER A 56 11.87 -4.11 15.97
N GLU A 57 12.45 -4.35 14.80
CA GLU A 57 12.05 -3.67 13.56
C GLU A 57 12.42 -4.51 12.34
N GLU A 58 11.75 -4.25 11.22
CA GLU A 58 12.10 -4.82 9.93
C GLU A 58 11.88 -3.77 8.84
N THR A 59 12.95 -3.27 8.24
CA THR A 59 12.87 -2.19 7.24
C THR A 59 12.96 -2.76 5.84
N ASN A 60 12.10 -2.30 4.92
CA ASN A 60 12.15 -2.63 3.50
C ASN A 60 12.15 -4.14 3.20
N THR A 61 11.32 -4.90 3.91
CA THR A 61 11.16 -6.33 3.63
C THR A 61 10.50 -6.51 2.28
N SER A 62 11.24 -7.05 1.31
CA SER A 62 10.73 -7.25 -0.04
C SER A 62 9.80 -8.47 -0.11
N LEU A 63 8.62 -8.29 -0.67
CA LEU A 63 7.70 -9.36 -1.04
C LEU A 63 7.43 -9.26 -2.56
N GLY A 64 8.37 -9.78 -3.35
CA GLY A 64 8.35 -9.62 -4.81
C GLY A 64 8.65 -8.17 -5.21
N SER A 65 7.75 -7.54 -5.98
CA SER A 65 7.87 -6.13 -6.40
C SER A 65 7.38 -5.13 -5.35
N ARG A 66 6.97 -5.59 -4.16
CA ARG A 66 6.41 -4.77 -3.07
C ARG A 66 7.32 -4.82 -1.86
N SER A 67 7.19 -3.86 -0.96
CA SER A 67 7.92 -3.85 0.30
C SER A 67 7.03 -3.46 1.48
N PHE A 68 7.36 -3.95 2.67
CA PHE A 68 6.76 -3.45 3.90
C PHE A 68 7.85 -3.12 4.91
N THR A 69 7.55 -2.17 5.78
CA THR A 69 8.39 -1.76 6.89
C THR A 69 7.60 -1.90 8.17
N THR A 70 8.15 -2.62 9.13
CA THR A 70 7.59 -2.84 10.47
C THR A 70 8.46 -2.10 11.47
N THR A 71 7.83 -1.28 12.30
CA THR A 71 8.46 -0.60 13.44
C THR A 71 7.77 -1.07 14.71
N VAL A 72 8.53 -1.57 15.68
CA VAL A 72 8.02 -1.94 17.00
C VAL A 72 8.62 -1.01 18.04
N THR A 73 7.77 -0.27 18.73
CA THR A 73 8.19 0.63 19.79
C THR A 73 7.62 0.16 21.13
N THR A 74 8.29 0.48 22.23
CA THR A 74 7.75 0.21 23.57
C THR A 74 6.71 1.27 23.91
N VAL A 75 5.52 0.85 24.34
CA VAL A 75 4.44 1.78 24.72
C VAL A 75 4.87 2.57 25.97
N ALA A 76 5.08 3.87 25.82
CA ALA A 76 5.39 4.75 26.94
C ALA A 76 4.15 4.88 27.86
N GLY A 77 4.32 4.60 29.15
CA GLY A 77 3.23 4.73 30.15
C GLY A 77 2.41 3.46 30.38
N CYS A 78 2.76 2.33 29.76
CA CYS A 78 2.17 1.03 30.10
C CYS A 78 2.89 0.42 31.32
N THR A 79 2.15 0.08 32.37
CA THR A 79 2.67 -0.58 33.58
C THR A 79 3.19 -1.99 33.31
N PHE A 80 2.81 -2.58 32.17
CA PHE A 80 3.30 -3.86 31.70
C PHE A 80 4.52 -3.66 30.80
N THR A 81 5.71 -4.06 31.26
CA THR A 81 7.01 -3.98 30.56
C THR A 81 7.04 -4.72 29.22
N SER A 82 6.00 -5.51 28.93
CA SER A 82 5.83 -6.33 27.72
C SER A 82 4.92 -5.70 26.66
N ALA A 83 4.29 -4.55 26.93
CA ALA A 83 3.48 -3.87 25.92
C ALA A 83 4.37 -3.30 24.80
N ARG A 84 3.98 -3.54 23.54
CA ARG A 84 4.68 -3.09 22.34
C ARG A 84 3.64 -2.51 21.38
N ASP A 85 3.97 -1.35 20.82
CA ASP A 85 3.23 -0.75 19.72
C ASP A 85 3.88 -1.19 18.41
N VAL A 86 3.07 -1.66 17.47
CA VAL A 86 3.54 -2.22 16.20
C VAL A 86 2.90 -1.45 15.07
N VAL A 87 3.72 -0.70 14.35
CA VAL A 87 3.29 0.07 13.17
C VAL A 87 3.92 -0.56 11.94
N VAL A 88 3.08 -0.96 10.99
CA VAL A 88 3.52 -1.55 9.72
C VAL A 88 3.02 -0.69 8.57
N THR A 89 3.95 -0.28 7.72
CA THR A 89 3.67 0.46 6.50
C THR A 89 3.91 -0.43 5.28
N GLY A 90 2.90 -0.55 4.40
CA GLY A 90 3.00 -1.31 3.17
C GLY A 90 3.25 -0.39 1.98
N SER A 91 4.24 -0.69 1.13
CA SER A 91 4.55 0.05 -0.09
C SER A 91 4.39 -0.80 -1.33
N VAL A 92 3.60 -0.30 -2.29
CA VAL A 92 3.37 -0.94 -3.58
C VAL A 92 3.66 0.05 -4.71
N PRO A 93 4.52 -0.29 -5.69
CA PRO A 93 4.80 0.60 -6.80
C PRO A 93 3.58 0.78 -7.72
N VAL A 94 3.31 2.03 -8.09
CA VAL A 94 2.33 2.42 -9.12
C VAL A 94 3.04 3.08 -10.30
N ALA A 95 2.38 3.16 -11.45
CA ALA A 95 2.96 3.68 -12.70
C ALA A 95 3.54 5.11 -12.60
N ARG A 96 3.17 5.89 -11.56
CA ARG A 96 3.65 7.25 -11.32
C ARG A 96 4.15 7.52 -9.89
N GLY A 97 4.47 6.48 -9.10
CA GLY A 97 4.88 6.66 -7.69
C GLY A 97 4.81 5.39 -6.85
N GLN A 98 4.57 5.54 -5.55
CA GLN A 98 4.31 4.43 -4.63
C GLN A 98 3.01 4.70 -3.88
N ALA A 99 2.13 3.70 -3.81
CA ALA A 99 1.03 3.72 -2.85
C ALA A 99 1.57 3.21 -1.52
N GLN A 100 1.44 4.04 -0.49
CA GLN A 100 1.86 3.73 0.87
C GLN A 100 0.67 3.90 1.80
N VAL A 101 0.60 3.01 2.78
CA VAL A 101 -0.35 3.03 3.89
C VAL A 101 0.45 3.02 5.18
#